data_AF-A0A6G8NMV7-F1
#
_entry.id   AF-A0A6G8NMV7-F1
#
_cell.length_a   1.000
_cell.length_b   1.000
_cell.length_c   1.000
_cell.angle_alpha   90.00
_cell.angle_beta   90.00
_cell.angle_gamma   90.00
#
_symmetry.space_group_name_H-M   'P 1'
#
loop_
_entity.id
_entity.type
_entity.pdbx_description
1 polymer ?
#
loop_
_entity_poly.entity_id
_entity_poly.type
_entity_poly.pdbx_seq_one_letter_code
_entity_poly.pdbx_strand_id
1 'polypeptide(L)'
;MSIRTKVFKNMYQDSVSLMQISAHISKLAGIEQASVVMGTSTNLAQLRDAALDDGCTAGPNDLVIAVRGEIAACDGALVIAEERLNSKPEESSGDGVRPPPLASLEMAVEQQAASNLALISVPGDYAAAEAIKALRLGLSVMLFSDNVSLAHELEIKTLAREKNLLVMGPDCGTAIINGLPLGFANVVRRGAIGVVAASGTGLQEVTCRIDQLGAGISQALGTGGHDLHESIGGISMLYGLDALAADPDTQVIVLISKPPAPAVAEKILARARAAGKPVVVNFLGAKPEDMNVPGITPAYTLADAAGFAVALLSGAKLPPTVAEINSPDAGRLHDYSRTLRPMRRFIRGVFAGGTFCYESQLLCRQRGFAASSNTPVASNSKLEDIWHSTGHTLVDMGDDDFTRGRPHPMIDPTLRNQRILAELNDPQTAVVLFDLVLGYGASTEPARELLELIEHARLQAAGQDLPVLISHVCGTEADPQVRSRQVDTLREAGVLVAGCNAQAALWASHVAHLQAQK
;
A
#
# COMPACT_ATOMS: atom_id res chain seq x y z
N MET A 1 23.35 -14.14 21.89
CA MET A 1 22.24 -14.36 20.93
C MET A 1 22.76 -15.21 19.79
N SER A 2 21.94 -16.10 19.26
CA SER A 2 22.32 -17.05 18.21
C SER A 2 21.41 -16.88 17.00
N ILE A 3 21.97 -17.09 15.82
CA ILE A 3 21.19 -17.30 14.61
C ILE A 3 20.90 -18.80 14.50
N ARG A 4 19.65 -19.14 14.20
CA ARG A 4 19.22 -20.50 13.87
C ARG A 4 18.57 -20.47 12.51
N THR A 5 19.07 -21.29 11.59
CA THR A 5 18.40 -21.53 10.32
C THR A 5 17.84 -22.95 10.23
N LYS A 6 16.72 -23.09 9.52
CA LYS A 6 16.16 -24.38 9.10
C LYS A 6 15.80 -24.30 7.63
N VAL A 7 16.30 -25.26 6.85
CA VAL A 7 16.04 -25.34 5.40
C VAL A 7 15.12 -26.52 5.11
N PHE A 8 13.99 -26.25 4.46
CA PHE A 8 13.05 -27.24 3.99
C PHE A 8 13.26 -27.45 2.50
N LYS A 9 13.66 -28.67 2.11
CA LYS A 9 13.94 -28.98 0.71
C LYS A 9 12.65 -29.12 -0.09
N ASN A 10 12.61 -28.51 -1.28
CA ASN A 10 11.49 -28.60 -2.22
C ASN A 10 10.12 -28.22 -1.60
N MET A 11 10.11 -27.23 -0.71
CA MET A 11 8.90 -26.72 -0.08
C MET A 11 8.65 -25.31 -0.59
N TYR A 12 7.61 -25.14 -1.40
CA TYR A 12 7.21 -23.85 -1.94
C TYR A 12 5.98 -23.31 -1.19
N GLN A 13 6.01 -22.01 -0.90
CA GLN A 13 4.89 -21.24 -0.37
C GLN A 13 4.88 -19.85 -1.02
N ASP A 14 3.70 -19.24 -1.12
CA ASP A 14 3.58 -17.90 -1.69
C ASP A 14 4.20 -16.84 -0.76
N SER A 15 4.71 -15.75 -1.35
CA SER A 15 5.46 -14.74 -0.59
C SER A 15 4.62 -14.06 0.50
N VAL A 16 3.29 -13.92 0.32
CA VAL A 16 2.42 -13.28 1.32
C VAL A 16 2.29 -14.19 2.54
N SER A 17 2.02 -15.48 2.32
CA SER A 17 2.00 -16.49 3.40
C SER A 17 3.34 -16.53 4.16
N LEU A 18 4.46 -16.51 3.45
CA LEU A 18 5.80 -16.47 4.05
C LEU A 18 6.04 -15.21 4.90
N MET A 19 5.64 -14.04 4.39
CA MET A 19 5.73 -12.76 5.11
C MET A 19 4.84 -12.75 6.36
N GLN A 20 3.65 -13.34 6.30
CA GLN A 20 2.75 -13.47 7.46
C GLN A 20 3.33 -14.39 8.54
N ILE A 21 3.93 -15.52 8.16
CA ILE A 21 4.60 -16.42 9.10
C ILE A 21 5.81 -15.70 9.72
N SER A 22 6.61 -15.00 8.90
CA SER A 22 7.75 -14.19 9.36
C SER A 22 7.33 -13.15 10.41
N ALA A 23 6.25 -12.41 10.14
CA ALA A 23 5.69 -11.41 11.06
C ALA A 23 5.18 -12.04 12.37
N HIS A 24 4.62 -13.25 12.30
CA HIS A 24 4.12 -13.94 13.49
C HIS A 24 5.25 -14.40 14.40
N ILE A 25 6.26 -15.09 13.85
CA ILE A 25 7.36 -15.63 14.66
C ILE A 25 8.31 -14.55 15.15
N SER A 26 8.40 -13.41 14.45
CA SER A 26 9.16 -12.23 14.91
C SER A 26 8.59 -11.62 16.20
N LYS A 27 7.34 -11.92 16.57
CA LYS A 27 6.67 -11.40 17.78
C LYS A 27 6.81 -12.30 19.00
N LEU A 28 7.49 -13.44 18.87
CA LEU A 28 7.70 -14.36 19.99
C LEU A 28 8.70 -13.78 20.98
N ALA A 29 8.43 -13.95 22.27
CA ALA A 29 9.33 -13.49 23.33
C ALA A 29 10.71 -14.15 23.19
N GLY A 30 11.78 -13.35 23.26
CA GLY A 30 13.16 -13.81 23.07
C GLY A 30 13.61 -13.87 21.60
N ILE A 31 12.75 -13.53 20.64
CA ILE A 31 13.13 -13.33 19.23
C ILE A 31 13.43 -11.86 18.96
N GLU A 32 14.59 -11.60 18.37
CA GLU A 32 14.99 -10.26 17.95
C GLU A 32 14.55 -9.99 16.51
N GLN A 33 14.73 -10.99 15.63
CA GLN A 33 14.39 -10.87 14.22
C GLN A 33 14.15 -12.26 13.62
N ALA A 34 13.18 -12.38 12.73
CA ALA A 34 12.94 -13.62 11.99
C ALA A 34 12.53 -13.34 10.54
N SER A 35 12.85 -14.27 9.67
CA SER A 35 12.50 -14.21 8.25
C SER A 35 12.28 -15.61 7.71
N VAL A 36 11.20 -15.77 6.94
CA VAL A 36 10.82 -16.98 6.23
C VAL A 36 10.79 -16.62 4.76
N VAL A 37 11.67 -17.23 3.97
CA VAL A 37 11.87 -16.87 2.55
C VAL A 37 12.11 -18.11 1.71
N MET A 38 11.86 -18.00 0.40
CA MET A 38 12.39 -18.98 -0.55
C MET A 38 13.91 -18.82 -0.66
N GLY A 39 14.66 -19.91 -0.83
CA GLY A 39 16.13 -19.98 -0.89
C GLY A 39 16.75 -19.47 -2.20
N THR A 40 16.19 -18.40 -2.77
CA THR A 40 16.71 -17.75 -3.97
C THR A 40 18.00 -16.98 -3.64
N SER A 41 18.88 -16.77 -4.62
CA SER A 41 20.12 -15.99 -4.41
C SER A 41 19.84 -14.60 -3.85
N THR A 42 18.77 -13.96 -4.32
CA THR A 42 18.32 -12.63 -3.88
C THR A 42 17.84 -12.66 -2.44
N ASN A 43 17.00 -13.62 -2.05
CA ASN A 43 16.53 -13.74 -0.67
C ASN A 43 17.65 -14.13 0.29
N LEU A 44 18.58 -15.00 -0.13
CA LEU A 44 19.76 -15.35 0.66
C LEU A 44 20.72 -14.15 0.81
N ALA A 45 20.81 -13.27 -0.19
CA ALA A 45 21.50 -11.99 -0.03
C ALA A 45 20.76 -11.09 0.98
N GLN A 46 19.43 -11.02 0.91
CA GLN A 46 18.63 -10.26 1.89
C GLN A 46 18.79 -10.77 3.33
N LEU A 47 18.86 -12.10 3.54
CA LEU A 47 19.15 -12.66 4.87
C LEU A 47 20.54 -12.25 5.38
N ARG A 48 21.54 -12.18 4.49
CA ARG A 48 22.89 -11.70 4.83
C ARG A 48 22.88 -10.23 5.21
N ASP A 49 22.24 -9.38 4.42
CA ASP A 49 22.10 -7.94 4.68
C ASP A 49 21.34 -7.68 5.98
N ALA A 50 20.38 -8.54 6.31
CA ALA A 50 19.61 -8.51 7.56
C ALA A 50 20.35 -9.12 8.77
N ALA A 51 21.60 -9.57 8.61
CA ALA A 51 22.38 -10.30 9.62
C ALA A 51 21.65 -11.52 10.21
N LEU A 52 20.89 -12.23 9.36
CA LEU A 52 20.13 -13.45 9.67
C LEU A 52 20.73 -14.70 9.02
N ASP A 53 21.86 -14.59 8.33
CA ASP A 53 22.53 -15.71 7.69
C ASP A 53 23.54 -16.38 8.63
N ASP A 54 23.47 -17.72 8.73
CA ASP A 54 24.48 -18.56 9.39
C ASP A 54 25.31 -19.39 8.40
N GLY A 55 25.23 -19.08 7.10
CA GLY A 55 25.93 -19.77 6.02
C GLY A 55 25.13 -20.93 5.41
N CYS A 56 23.80 -20.94 5.58
CA CYS A 56 22.95 -21.99 5.06
C CYS A 56 22.97 -22.06 3.53
N THR A 57 22.91 -23.28 2.98
CA THR A 57 22.85 -23.49 1.52
C THR A 57 21.46 -23.97 1.11
N ALA A 58 20.74 -23.13 0.40
CA ALA A 58 19.40 -23.38 -0.10
C ALA A 58 19.32 -23.05 -1.59
N GLY A 59 18.54 -23.83 -2.33
CA GLY A 59 18.18 -23.53 -3.72
C GLY A 59 16.84 -22.79 -3.80
N PRO A 60 16.45 -22.30 -5.00
CA PRO A 60 15.22 -21.54 -5.20
C PRO A 60 13.92 -22.24 -4.79
N ASN A 61 13.93 -23.58 -4.80
CA ASN A 61 12.79 -24.42 -4.41
C ASN A 61 12.80 -24.80 -2.92
N ASP A 62 13.83 -24.40 -2.19
CA ASP A 62 13.95 -24.66 -0.77
C ASP A 62 13.36 -23.48 0.00
N LEU A 63 12.74 -23.74 1.14
CA LEU A 63 12.28 -22.70 2.06
C LEU A 63 13.30 -22.57 3.19
N VAL A 64 13.64 -21.34 3.53
CA VAL A 64 14.60 -21.00 4.60
C VAL A 64 13.85 -20.25 5.70
N ILE A 65 13.95 -20.77 6.91
CA ILE A 65 13.53 -20.09 8.14
C ILE A 65 14.80 -19.64 8.85
N ALA A 66 14.96 -18.34 9.04
CA ALA A 66 16.10 -17.76 9.73
C ALA A 66 15.63 -16.92 10.91
N VAL A 67 16.14 -17.21 12.10
CA VAL A 67 15.72 -16.58 13.36
C VAL A 67 16.94 -16.18 14.18
N ARG A 68 16.96 -14.94 14.68
CA ARG A 68 17.96 -14.42 15.63
C ARG A 68 17.30 -14.09 16.95
N GLY A 69 17.89 -14.55 18.05
CA GLY A 69 17.36 -14.35 19.40
C GLY A 69 18.03 -15.21 20.47
N GLU A 70 17.30 -15.47 21.54
CA GLU A 70 17.63 -16.44 22.58
C GLU A 70 17.48 -17.87 22.05
N ILE A 71 18.42 -18.77 22.35
CA ILE A 71 18.50 -20.12 21.76
C ILE A 71 17.16 -20.88 21.88
N ALA A 72 16.58 -20.91 23.09
CA ALA A 72 15.32 -21.62 23.33
C ALA A 72 14.14 -21.00 22.59
N ALA A 73 14.11 -19.67 22.47
CA ALA A 73 13.08 -18.96 21.72
C ALA A 73 13.22 -19.23 20.21
N CYS A 74 14.45 -19.23 19.68
CA CYS A 74 14.72 -19.56 18.28
C CYS A 74 14.26 -20.98 17.93
N ASP A 75 14.59 -21.98 18.76
CA ASP A 75 14.18 -23.35 18.53
C ASP A 75 12.64 -23.50 18.57
N GLY A 76 11.96 -22.78 19.48
CA GLY A 76 10.49 -22.71 19.52
C GLY A 76 9.86 -22.01 18.31
N ALA A 77 10.47 -20.91 17.85
CA ALA A 77 10.03 -20.18 16.65
C ALA A 77 10.12 -21.04 15.39
N LEU A 78 11.19 -21.85 15.25
CA LEU A 78 11.33 -22.80 14.14
C LEU A 78 10.20 -23.84 14.12
N VAL A 79 9.80 -24.36 15.28
CA VAL A 79 8.68 -25.32 15.41
C VAL A 79 7.36 -24.66 15.02
N ILE A 80 7.05 -23.47 15.54
CA ILE A 80 5.81 -22.75 15.22
C ILE A 80 5.73 -22.42 13.72
N ALA A 81 6.85 -21.99 13.13
CA ALA A 81 6.91 -21.70 11.71
C ALA A 81 6.65 -22.96 10.88
N GLU A 82 7.26 -24.10 11.25
CA GLU A 82 7.03 -25.39 10.60
C GLU A 82 5.58 -25.87 10.73
N GLU A 83 4.97 -25.75 11.90
CA GLU A 83 3.56 -26.08 12.10
C GLU A 83 2.66 -25.24 11.19
N ARG A 84 2.92 -23.94 11.09
CA ARG A 84 2.15 -23.02 10.22
C ARG A 84 2.34 -23.30 8.74
N LEU A 85 3.55 -23.66 8.32
CA LEU A 85 3.83 -24.06 6.94
C LEU A 85 3.08 -25.34 6.55
N ASN A 86 2.83 -26.22 7.52
CA ASN A 86 2.13 -27.49 7.33
C ASN A 86 0.62 -27.41 7.58
N SER A 87 0.13 -26.44 8.34
CA SER A 87 -1.30 -26.22 8.60
C SER A 87 -1.96 -25.57 7.38
N LYS A 88 -2.71 -26.34 6.60
CA LYS A 88 -3.63 -25.79 5.57
C LYS A 88 -4.91 -25.27 6.24
N PRO A 89 -5.64 -24.31 5.62
CA PRO A 89 -7.00 -23.97 6.04
C PRO A 89 -7.86 -25.24 6.10
N GLU A 90 -8.74 -25.35 7.09
CA GLU A 90 -9.64 -26.50 7.22
C GLU A 90 -10.55 -26.64 5.99
N GLU A 91 -10.14 -27.49 5.04
CA GLU A 91 -11.01 -28.06 4.01
C GLU A 91 -11.24 -29.54 4.30
N SER A 92 -12.53 -29.86 4.39
CA SER A 92 -13.19 -31.16 4.56
C SER A 92 -12.32 -32.43 4.55
N SER A 93 -12.40 -33.14 5.67
CA SER A 93 -11.96 -34.53 5.84
C SER A 93 -12.70 -35.47 4.89
N GLY A 94 -12.09 -35.76 3.73
CA GLY A 94 -12.53 -36.80 2.79
C GLY A 94 -11.45 -37.86 2.61
N ASP A 95 -11.78 -39.11 2.92
CA ASP A 95 -10.90 -40.29 2.94
C ASP A 95 -10.59 -40.84 1.53
N GLY A 96 -10.08 -39.96 0.64
CA GLY A 96 -9.78 -40.27 -0.76
C GLY A 96 -8.30 -40.04 -1.12
N VAL A 97 -7.80 -40.80 -2.12
CA VAL A 97 -6.48 -40.60 -2.71
C VAL A 97 -6.37 -39.15 -3.19
N ARG A 98 -5.53 -38.36 -2.51
CA ARG A 98 -5.29 -36.96 -2.89
C ARG A 98 -4.67 -36.90 -4.29
N PRO A 99 -5.21 -36.09 -5.22
CA PRO A 99 -4.47 -35.77 -6.44
C PRO A 99 -3.14 -35.10 -6.08
N PRO A 100 -2.08 -35.27 -6.89
CA PRO A 100 -0.81 -34.59 -6.65
C PRO A 100 -1.04 -33.07 -6.62
N PRO A 101 -0.25 -32.32 -5.82
CA PRO A 101 -0.37 -30.88 -5.79
C PRO A 101 -0.13 -30.30 -7.19
N LEU A 102 -0.97 -29.34 -7.58
CA LEU A 102 -0.78 -28.57 -8.81
C LEU A 102 0.53 -27.77 -8.68
N ALA A 103 1.54 -28.13 -9.48
CA ALA A 103 2.88 -27.58 -9.38
C ALA A 103 3.23 -26.61 -10.54
N SER A 104 2.33 -26.42 -11.50
CA SER A 104 2.52 -25.48 -12.61
C SER A 104 1.20 -24.88 -13.10
N LEU A 105 1.29 -23.76 -13.83
CA LEU A 105 0.15 -23.10 -14.45
C LEU A 105 -0.51 -24.01 -15.50
N GLU A 106 0.27 -24.78 -16.26
CA GLU A 106 -0.23 -25.72 -17.26
C GLU A 106 -1.12 -26.79 -16.62
N MET A 107 -0.64 -27.41 -15.53
CA MET A 107 -1.43 -28.41 -14.79
C MET A 107 -2.72 -27.79 -14.25
N ALA A 108 -2.63 -26.56 -13.72
CA ALA A 108 -3.79 -25.86 -13.18
C ALA A 108 -4.83 -25.54 -14.26
N VAL A 109 -4.40 -25.11 -15.44
CA VAL A 109 -5.29 -24.84 -16.60
C VAL A 109 -5.87 -26.12 -17.17
N GLU A 110 -5.09 -27.21 -17.24
CA GLU A 110 -5.60 -28.52 -17.66
C GLU A 110 -6.71 -29.03 -16.74
N GLN A 111 -6.54 -28.85 -15.41
CA GLN A 111 -7.54 -29.26 -14.43
C GLN A 111 -8.74 -28.28 -14.38
N GLN A 112 -8.50 -27.00 -14.63
CA GLN A 112 -9.51 -25.94 -14.57
C GLN A 112 -9.41 -25.03 -15.79
N ALA A 113 -9.91 -25.52 -16.94
CA ALA A 113 -9.85 -24.82 -18.22
C ALA A 113 -10.61 -23.48 -18.25
N ALA A 114 -11.50 -23.23 -17.28
CA ALA A 114 -12.24 -21.97 -17.15
C ALA A 114 -11.44 -20.84 -16.47
N SER A 115 -10.27 -21.14 -15.90
CA SER A 115 -9.39 -20.14 -15.31
C SER A 115 -8.97 -19.10 -16.36
N ASN A 116 -9.03 -17.82 -15.99
CA ASN A 116 -8.75 -16.71 -16.90
C ASN A 116 -7.80 -15.65 -16.31
N LEU A 117 -7.35 -15.83 -15.08
CA LEU A 117 -6.47 -14.92 -14.35
C LEU A 117 -5.43 -15.72 -13.56
N ALA A 118 -4.16 -15.35 -13.68
CA ALA A 118 -3.08 -15.82 -12.83
C ALA A 118 -2.63 -14.70 -11.89
N LEU A 119 -2.70 -14.93 -10.57
CA LEU A 119 -2.06 -14.06 -9.58
C LEU A 119 -0.68 -14.62 -9.27
N ILE A 120 0.36 -13.84 -9.58
CA ILE A 120 1.76 -14.25 -9.48
C ILE A 120 2.44 -13.45 -8.37
N SER A 121 2.91 -14.17 -7.35
CA SER A 121 3.57 -13.64 -6.15
C SER A 121 4.87 -14.40 -5.81
N VAL A 122 5.53 -14.97 -6.85
CA VAL A 122 6.86 -15.59 -6.75
C VAL A 122 7.96 -14.51 -6.57
N PRO A 123 9.20 -14.86 -6.18
CA PRO A 123 10.30 -13.89 -6.14
C PRO A 123 10.54 -13.22 -7.52
N GLY A 124 10.93 -11.94 -7.52
CA GLY A 124 11.02 -11.10 -8.73
C GLY A 124 11.82 -11.70 -9.90
N ASP A 125 12.91 -12.41 -9.58
CA ASP A 125 13.77 -13.09 -10.58
C ASP A 125 13.01 -14.11 -11.44
N TYR A 126 11.93 -14.70 -10.92
CA TYR A 126 11.12 -15.70 -11.61
C TYR A 126 9.78 -15.14 -12.13
N ALA A 127 9.36 -14.00 -11.60
CA ALA A 127 8.03 -13.44 -11.82
C ALA A 127 7.75 -13.15 -13.30
N ALA A 128 8.74 -12.64 -14.04
CA ALA A 128 8.61 -12.38 -15.47
C ALA A 128 8.36 -13.66 -16.29
N ALA A 129 9.10 -14.73 -15.99
CA ALA A 129 8.96 -16.01 -16.69
C ALA A 129 7.57 -16.62 -16.45
N GLU A 130 7.07 -16.59 -15.21
CA GLU A 130 5.73 -17.07 -14.88
C GLU A 130 4.63 -16.23 -15.53
N ALA A 131 4.79 -14.90 -15.60
CA ALA A 131 3.85 -14.02 -16.28
C ALA A 131 3.77 -14.32 -17.79
N ILE A 132 4.92 -14.52 -18.44
CA ILE A 132 4.97 -14.88 -19.87
C ILE A 132 4.31 -16.24 -20.11
N LYS A 133 4.54 -17.24 -19.24
CA LYS A 133 3.85 -18.54 -19.33
C LYS A 133 2.34 -18.38 -19.21
N ALA A 134 1.86 -17.65 -18.20
CA ALA A 134 0.44 -17.39 -17.99
C ALA A 134 -0.21 -16.75 -19.23
N LEU A 135 0.41 -15.71 -19.79
CA LEU A 135 -0.06 -15.04 -21.00
C LEU A 135 -0.08 -15.98 -22.22
N ARG A 136 0.93 -16.86 -22.36
CA ARG A 136 0.96 -17.87 -23.43
C ARG A 136 -0.18 -18.90 -23.30
N LEU A 137 -0.58 -19.20 -22.07
CA LEU A 137 -1.74 -20.05 -21.75
C LEU A 137 -3.09 -19.32 -21.88
N GLY A 138 -3.11 -18.03 -22.25
CA GLY A 138 -4.34 -17.27 -22.42
C GLY A 138 -4.91 -16.68 -21.13
N LEU A 139 -4.13 -16.67 -20.04
CA LEU A 139 -4.53 -16.09 -18.77
C LEU A 139 -4.15 -14.61 -18.73
N SER A 140 -5.07 -13.76 -18.26
CA SER A 140 -4.69 -12.44 -17.76
C SER A 140 -3.80 -12.59 -16.52
N VAL A 141 -3.02 -11.57 -16.19
CA VAL A 141 -2.04 -11.65 -15.10
C VAL A 141 -2.22 -10.51 -14.11
N MET A 142 -2.23 -10.82 -12.82
CA MET A 142 -1.87 -9.90 -11.76
C MET A 142 -0.47 -10.26 -11.26
N LEU A 143 0.49 -9.41 -11.55
CA LEU A 143 1.87 -9.55 -11.11
C LEU A 143 2.07 -8.72 -9.84
N PHE A 144 1.83 -9.38 -8.71
CA PHE A 144 2.02 -8.79 -7.38
C PHE A 144 3.50 -8.63 -7.06
N SER A 145 4.32 -9.58 -7.54
CA SER A 145 5.77 -9.55 -7.39
C SER A 145 6.39 -8.24 -7.86
N ASP A 146 7.28 -7.71 -7.04
CA ASP A 146 8.15 -6.59 -7.36
C ASP A 146 9.56 -7.10 -7.78
N ASN A 147 10.54 -6.21 -7.97
CA ASN A 147 11.90 -6.49 -8.42
C ASN A 147 11.96 -7.13 -9.82
N VAL A 148 11.06 -6.71 -10.69
CA VAL A 148 11.04 -7.07 -12.11
C VAL A 148 11.61 -5.91 -12.93
N SER A 149 12.61 -6.18 -13.78
CA SER A 149 13.24 -5.13 -14.58
C SER A 149 12.25 -4.45 -15.53
N LEU A 150 12.47 -3.16 -15.83
CA LEU A 150 11.65 -2.40 -16.81
C LEU A 150 11.61 -3.06 -18.20
N ALA A 151 12.70 -3.74 -18.60
CA ALA A 151 12.75 -4.46 -19.86
C ALA A 151 11.79 -5.66 -19.87
N HIS A 152 11.77 -6.45 -18.80
CA HIS A 152 10.81 -7.55 -18.63
C HIS A 152 9.38 -7.04 -18.48
N GLU A 153 9.15 -5.94 -17.75
CA GLU A 153 7.82 -5.32 -17.67
C GLU A 153 7.30 -4.93 -19.06
N LEU A 154 8.12 -4.25 -19.87
CA LEU A 154 7.75 -3.88 -21.23
C LEU A 154 7.44 -5.11 -22.10
N GLU A 155 8.24 -6.16 -21.99
CA GLU A 155 8.03 -7.43 -22.70
C GLU A 155 6.68 -8.06 -22.32
N ILE A 156 6.40 -8.21 -21.02
CA ILE A 156 5.16 -8.81 -20.51
C ILE A 156 3.94 -8.01 -20.97
N LYS A 157 3.96 -6.68 -20.81
CA LYS A 157 2.84 -5.81 -21.19
C LYS A 157 2.64 -5.76 -22.71
N THR A 158 3.71 -5.82 -23.48
CA THR A 158 3.64 -5.88 -24.95
C THR A 158 3.00 -7.19 -25.41
N LEU A 159 3.44 -8.33 -24.86
CA LEU A 159 2.87 -9.64 -25.16
C LEU A 159 1.38 -9.71 -24.79
N ALA A 160 1.01 -9.14 -23.65
CA ALA A 160 -0.39 -9.09 -23.21
C ALA A 160 -1.26 -8.28 -24.18
N ARG A 161 -0.78 -7.12 -24.62
CA ARG A 161 -1.46 -6.31 -25.64
C ARG A 161 -1.65 -7.09 -26.95
N GLU A 162 -0.61 -7.78 -27.43
CA GLU A 162 -0.69 -8.61 -28.65
C GLU A 162 -1.74 -9.73 -28.53
N LYS A 163 -1.92 -10.26 -27.32
CA LYS A 163 -2.89 -11.32 -27.01
C LYS A 163 -4.26 -10.81 -26.57
N ASN A 164 -4.43 -9.49 -26.48
CA ASN A 164 -5.63 -8.86 -25.90
C ASN A 164 -5.96 -9.41 -24.50
N LEU A 165 -4.96 -9.46 -23.63
CA LEU A 165 -5.05 -9.88 -22.23
C LEU A 165 -4.70 -8.73 -21.29
N LEU A 166 -5.27 -8.75 -20.08
CA LEU A 166 -4.95 -7.79 -19.03
C LEU A 166 -3.66 -8.21 -18.32
N VAL A 167 -2.73 -7.27 -18.13
CA VAL A 167 -1.63 -7.40 -17.17
C VAL A 167 -1.71 -6.25 -16.18
N MET A 168 -1.82 -6.59 -14.90
CA MET A 168 -1.74 -5.68 -13.78
C MET A 168 -0.39 -5.87 -13.10
N GLY A 169 0.52 -4.91 -13.18
CA GLY A 169 1.86 -5.03 -12.58
C GLY A 169 2.99 -5.15 -13.62
N PRO A 170 4.25 -5.38 -13.20
CA PRO A 170 4.73 -5.78 -11.87
C PRO A 170 4.48 -4.74 -10.78
N ASP A 171 4.69 -5.12 -9.52
CA ASP A 171 4.42 -4.27 -8.36
C ASP A 171 2.96 -3.79 -8.33
N CYS A 172 2.02 -4.69 -8.67
CA CYS A 172 0.59 -4.43 -8.52
C CYS A 172 0.09 -4.95 -7.19
N GLY A 173 0.14 -4.10 -6.16
CA GLY A 173 -0.32 -4.46 -4.82
C GLY A 173 -1.83 -4.67 -4.67
N THR A 174 -2.66 -4.02 -5.50
CA THR A 174 -4.13 -3.96 -5.28
C THR A 174 -4.90 -4.07 -6.59
N ALA A 175 -5.91 -4.95 -6.63
CA ALA A 175 -6.96 -4.94 -7.64
C ALA A 175 -8.28 -5.46 -7.05
N ILE A 176 -9.42 -5.08 -7.64
CA ILE A 176 -10.75 -5.58 -7.31
C ILE A 176 -11.47 -5.89 -8.64
N ILE A 177 -11.64 -7.18 -8.96
CA ILE A 177 -12.26 -7.60 -10.22
C ILE A 177 -13.56 -8.34 -9.91
N ASN A 178 -14.69 -7.87 -10.45
CA ASN A 178 -16.02 -8.41 -10.18
C ASN A 178 -16.36 -8.50 -8.68
N GLY A 179 -15.80 -7.59 -7.88
CA GLY A 179 -15.93 -7.58 -6.42
C GLY A 179 -14.99 -8.53 -5.68
N LEU A 180 -14.14 -9.28 -6.38
CA LEU A 180 -13.10 -10.09 -5.77
C LEU A 180 -11.87 -9.23 -5.46
N PRO A 181 -11.50 -9.06 -4.18
CA PRO A 181 -10.27 -8.36 -3.80
C PRO A 181 -9.04 -9.23 -4.07
N LEU A 182 -8.02 -8.64 -4.67
CA LEU A 182 -6.75 -9.29 -5.00
C LEU A 182 -5.58 -8.49 -4.43
N GLY A 183 -4.64 -9.18 -3.78
CA GLY A 183 -3.52 -8.56 -3.07
C GLY A 183 -3.96 -7.81 -1.81
N PHE A 184 -3.39 -6.62 -1.59
CA PHE A 184 -3.79 -5.69 -0.54
C PHE A 184 -5.02 -4.90 -0.96
N ALA A 185 -6.21 -5.47 -0.77
CA ALA A 185 -7.45 -4.88 -1.24
C ALA A 185 -8.55 -4.89 -0.17
N ASN A 186 -9.45 -3.92 -0.26
CA ASN A 186 -10.55 -3.71 0.68
C ASN A 186 -11.83 -4.38 0.19
N VAL A 187 -12.70 -4.75 1.12
CA VAL A 187 -14.05 -5.20 0.82
C VAL A 187 -14.93 -3.98 0.56
N VAL A 188 -15.23 -3.71 -0.71
CA VAL A 188 -16.03 -2.55 -1.14
C VAL A 188 -17.35 -3.01 -1.78
N ARG A 189 -18.36 -2.14 -1.73
CA ARG A 189 -19.64 -2.38 -2.43
C ARG A 189 -19.44 -2.56 -3.93
N ARG A 190 -20.20 -3.48 -4.52
CA ARG A 190 -20.43 -3.52 -5.98
C ARG A 190 -21.18 -2.27 -6.42
N GLY A 191 -20.81 -1.71 -7.56
CA GLY A 191 -21.48 -0.54 -8.14
C GLY A 191 -20.96 -0.23 -9.54
N ALA A 192 -21.08 1.03 -9.96
CA ALA A 192 -20.91 1.45 -11.35
C ALA A 192 -19.70 2.36 -11.60
N ILE A 193 -18.79 2.51 -10.62
CA ILE A 193 -17.57 3.30 -10.80
C ILE A 193 -16.40 2.36 -11.07
N GLY A 194 -15.77 2.52 -12.23
CA GLY A 194 -14.56 1.80 -12.60
C GLY A 194 -13.32 2.63 -12.27
N VAL A 195 -12.27 2.01 -11.75
CA VAL A 195 -11.02 2.70 -11.38
C VAL A 195 -9.84 1.99 -12.03
N VAL A 196 -8.90 2.76 -12.59
CA VAL A 196 -7.61 2.24 -13.05
C VAL A 196 -6.52 3.08 -12.40
N ALA A 197 -5.55 2.44 -11.76
CA ALA A 197 -4.53 3.15 -10.99
C ALA A 197 -3.13 2.56 -11.13
N ALA A 198 -2.15 3.43 -11.37
CA ALA A 198 -0.74 3.14 -11.17
C ALA A 198 -0.30 3.52 -9.75
N SER A 199 -1.06 3.04 -8.77
CA SER A 199 -0.90 3.37 -7.36
C SER A 199 -1.75 2.40 -6.52
N GLY A 200 -1.11 1.56 -5.70
CA GLY A 200 -1.81 0.61 -4.82
C GLY A 200 -2.68 1.31 -3.79
N THR A 201 -2.06 2.05 -2.86
CA THR A 201 -2.81 2.76 -1.80
C THR A 201 -3.68 3.90 -2.32
N GLY A 202 -3.36 4.49 -3.48
CA GLY A 202 -4.27 5.42 -4.17
C GLY A 202 -5.53 4.74 -4.70
N LEU A 203 -5.41 3.52 -5.23
CA LEU A 203 -6.57 2.69 -5.62
C LEU A 203 -7.43 2.34 -4.39
N GLN A 204 -6.81 1.96 -3.27
CA GLN A 204 -7.51 1.68 -2.02
C GLN A 204 -8.26 2.92 -1.52
N GLU A 205 -7.61 4.08 -1.45
CA GLU A 205 -8.24 5.31 -0.95
C GLU A 205 -9.48 5.69 -1.76
N VAL A 206 -9.37 5.68 -3.09
CA VAL A 206 -10.48 6.04 -3.96
C VAL A 206 -11.63 5.04 -3.83
N THR A 207 -11.33 3.73 -3.83
CA THR A 207 -12.38 2.71 -3.73
C THR A 207 -13.05 2.69 -2.36
N CYS A 208 -12.29 2.79 -1.26
CA CYS A 208 -12.82 2.94 0.08
C CYS A 208 -13.64 4.22 0.25
N ARG A 209 -13.20 5.34 -0.33
CA ARG A 209 -13.93 6.60 -0.22
C ARG A 209 -15.23 6.58 -1.01
N ILE A 210 -15.24 5.97 -2.20
CA ILE A 210 -16.47 5.73 -2.98
C ILE A 210 -17.47 4.91 -2.16
N ASP A 211 -17.01 3.84 -1.49
CA ASP A 211 -17.83 3.02 -0.59
C ASP A 211 -18.40 3.87 0.56
N GLN A 212 -17.56 4.63 1.26
CA GLN A 212 -17.99 5.50 2.36
C GLN A 212 -19.02 6.56 1.94
N LEU A 213 -18.98 6.99 0.67
CA LEU A 213 -19.94 7.94 0.09
C LEU A 213 -21.24 7.28 -0.41
N GLY A 214 -21.40 5.97 -0.23
CA GLY A 214 -22.63 5.24 -0.54
C GLY A 214 -22.68 4.63 -1.95
N ALA A 215 -21.64 4.83 -2.76
CA ALA A 215 -21.54 4.23 -4.09
C ALA A 215 -20.71 2.93 -4.06
N GLY A 216 -20.43 2.36 -5.22
CA GLY A 216 -19.71 1.09 -5.33
C GLY A 216 -18.90 0.96 -6.62
N ILE A 217 -18.07 -0.07 -6.66
CA ILE A 217 -17.05 -0.31 -7.67
C ILE A 217 -17.51 -1.38 -8.68
N SER A 218 -17.36 -1.08 -9.96
CA SER A 218 -17.52 -2.05 -11.05
C SER A 218 -16.23 -2.85 -11.23
N GLN A 219 -15.08 -2.20 -11.40
CA GLN A 219 -13.76 -2.82 -11.37
C GLN A 219 -12.73 -1.83 -10.81
N ALA A 220 -11.70 -2.31 -10.14
CA ALA A 220 -10.54 -1.53 -9.71
C ALA A 220 -9.27 -2.21 -10.19
N LEU A 221 -8.59 -1.64 -11.18
CA LEU A 221 -7.47 -2.28 -11.87
C LEU A 221 -6.16 -1.55 -11.53
N GLY A 222 -5.29 -2.21 -10.77
CA GLY A 222 -3.92 -1.74 -10.56
C GLY A 222 -3.07 -1.99 -11.82
N THR A 223 -2.16 -1.09 -12.18
CA THR A 223 -1.35 -1.23 -13.41
C THR A 223 0.14 -1.47 -13.14
N GLY A 224 0.57 -1.36 -11.89
CA GLY A 224 1.98 -1.33 -11.48
C GLY A 224 2.55 0.09 -11.45
N GLY A 225 3.46 0.37 -10.51
CA GLY A 225 3.97 1.72 -10.26
C GLY A 225 4.70 2.38 -11.44
N HIS A 226 5.28 1.58 -12.33
CA HIS A 226 6.08 2.04 -13.48
C HIS A 226 5.31 2.14 -14.79
N ASP A 227 4.02 1.78 -14.84
CA ASP A 227 3.26 1.70 -16.09
C ASP A 227 3.26 3.02 -16.89
N LEU A 228 3.29 4.15 -16.18
CA LEU A 228 3.22 5.49 -16.75
C LEU A 228 4.61 6.08 -17.06
N HIS A 229 5.67 5.33 -16.81
CA HIS A 229 7.01 5.69 -17.23
C HIS A 229 7.08 5.73 -18.77
N GLU A 230 7.92 6.62 -19.32
CA GLU A 230 8.02 6.84 -20.77
C GLU A 230 8.37 5.56 -21.53
N SER A 231 9.24 4.71 -20.96
CA SER A 231 9.65 3.44 -21.58
C SER A 231 8.55 2.40 -21.67
N ILE A 232 7.55 2.45 -20.78
CA ILE A 232 6.42 1.50 -20.77
C ILE A 232 5.26 2.08 -21.57
N GLY A 233 4.95 3.36 -21.38
CA GLY A 233 4.01 4.09 -22.22
C GLY A 233 2.54 3.91 -21.86
N GLY A 234 2.23 3.49 -20.62
CA GLY A 234 0.87 3.38 -20.11
C GLY A 234 0.07 2.23 -20.70
N ILE A 235 0.71 1.12 -21.07
CA ILE A 235 0.06 0.00 -21.78
C ILE A 235 -1.11 -0.55 -20.96
N SER A 236 -0.90 -0.82 -19.67
CA SER A 236 -1.94 -1.39 -18.81
C SER A 236 -3.01 -0.36 -18.45
N MET A 237 -2.61 0.91 -18.25
CA MET A 237 -3.52 2.04 -18.03
C MET A 237 -4.51 2.21 -19.19
N LEU A 238 -4.01 2.21 -20.43
CA LEU A 238 -4.82 2.34 -21.64
C LEU A 238 -5.73 1.11 -21.84
N TYR A 239 -5.21 -0.10 -21.62
CA TYR A 239 -6.01 -1.31 -21.69
C TYR A 239 -7.14 -1.31 -20.65
N GLY A 240 -6.84 -0.96 -19.39
CA GLY A 240 -7.82 -0.87 -18.32
C GLY A 240 -8.90 0.18 -18.61
N LEU A 241 -8.50 1.35 -19.13
CA LEU A 241 -9.43 2.39 -19.57
C LEU A 241 -10.37 1.87 -20.66
N ASP A 242 -9.84 1.14 -21.64
CA ASP A 242 -10.63 0.57 -22.74
C ASP A 242 -11.59 -0.51 -22.26
N ALA A 243 -11.13 -1.38 -21.35
CA ALA A 243 -11.95 -2.40 -20.73
C ALA A 243 -13.12 -1.77 -19.94
N LEU A 244 -12.85 -0.73 -19.15
CA LEU A 244 -13.88 0.00 -18.41
C LEU A 244 -14.83 0.79 -19.32
N ALA A 245 -14.33 1.36 -20.41
CA ALA A 245 -15.15 2.03 -21.41
C ALA A 245 -16.13 1.04 -22.09
N ALA A 246 -15.69 -0.19 -22.34
CA ALA A 246 -16.52 -1.24 -22.93
C ALA A 246 -17.44 -1.95 -21.92
N ASP A 247 -17.12 -1.94 -20.63
CA ASP A 247 -17.88 -2.62 -19.57
C ASP A 247 -19.27 -1.96 -19.36
N PRO A 248 -20.40 -2.65 -19.62
CA PRO A 248 -21.73 -2.08 -19.44
C PRO A 248 -22.07 -1.72 -17.99
N ASP A 249 -21.41 -2.35 -17.00
CA ASP A 249 -21.65 -2.06 -15.58
C ASP A 249 -20.93 -0.79 -15.12
N THR A 250 -19.89 -0.37 -15.85
CA THR A 250 -19.15 0.86 -15.56
C THR A 250 -19.85 2.06 -16.18
N GLN A 251 -20.22 3.07 -15.38
CA GLN A 251 -20.84 4.31 -15.82
C GLN A 251 -19.92 5.53 -15.66
N VAL A 252 -19.01 5.52 -14.68
CA VAL A 252 -18.02 6.57 -14.45
C VAL A 252 -16.65 5.93 -14.28
N ILE A 253 -15.62 6.56 -14.84
CA ILE A 253 -14.23 6.05 -14.79
C ILE A 253 -13.36 7.00 -13.96
N VAL A 254 -12.49 6.46 -13.13
CA VAL A 254 -11.46 7.21 -12.39
C VAL A 254 -10.08 6.71 -12.79
N LEU A 255 -9.19 7.61 -13.19
CA LEU A 255 -7.79 7.33 -13.52
C LEU A 255 -6.88 7.96 -12.48
N ILE A 256 -5.96 7.17 -11.91
CA ILE A 256 -5.08 7.61 -10.82
C ILE A 256 -3.63 7.26 -11.15
N SER A 257 -2.72 8.23 -11.04
CA SER A 257 -1.29 7.94 -11.07
C SER A 257 -0.49 9.07 -10.42
N LYS A 258 0.80 8.82 -10.17
CA LYS A 258 1.79 9.92 -10.12
C LYS A 258 1.84 10.63 -11.49
N PRO A 259 2.43 11.83 -11.61
CA PRO A 259 2.46 12.56 -12.88
C PRO A 259 3.11 11.72 -13.97
N PRO A 260 2.39 11.39 -15.06
CA PRO A 260 2.97 10.64 -16.17
C PRO A 260 4.01 11.47 -16.92
N ALA A 261 4.83 10.81 -17.73
CA ALA A 261 5.61 11.53 -18.75
C ALA A 261 4.65 12.30 -19.70
N PRO A 262 4.99 13.51 -20.18
CA PRO A 262 4.07 14.35 -20.96
C PRO A 262 3.44 13.64 -22.16
N ALA A 263 4.23 12.89 -22.93
CA ALA A 263 3.75 12.13 -24.09
C ALA A 263 2.80 10.97 -23.71
N VAL A 264 2.94 10.43 -22.49
CA VAL A 264 2.06 9.38 -21.97
C VAL A 264 0.76 9.99 -21.45
N ALA A 265 0.84 11.12 -20.73
CA ALA A 265 -0.33 11.88 -20.28
C ALA A 265 -1.23 12.29 -21.45
N GLU A 266 -0.65 12.81 -22.54
CA GLU A 266 -1.40 13.20 -23.74
C GLU A 266 -2.20 12.03 -24.33
N LYS A 267 -1.57 10.86 -24.48
CA LYS A 267 -2.22 9.64 -24.99
C LYS A 267 -3.39 9.21 -24.11
N ILE A 268 -3.18 9.20 -22.79
CA ILE A 268 -4.20 8.77 -21.82
C ILE A 268 -5.37 9.75 -21.81
N LEU A 269 -5.11 11.06 -21.76
CA LEU A 269 -6.16 12.07 -21.75
C LEU A 269 -6.96 12.08 -23.06
N ALA A 270 -6.28 11.92 -24.20
CA ALA A 270 -6.95 11.78 -25.49
C ALA A 270 -7.85 10.54 -25.52
N ARG A 271 -7.38 9.41 -24.97
CA ARG A 271 -8.18 8.18 -24.90
C ARG A 271 -9.34 8.29 -23.91
N ALA A 272 -9.12 8.90 -22.76
CA ALA A 272 -10.13 9.14 -21.73
C ALA A 272 -11.28 10.00 -22.28
N ARG A 273 -10.97 11.04 -23.06
CA ARG A 273 -11.98 11.85 -23.73
C ARG A 273 -12.80 11.05 -24.74
N ALA A 274 -12.18 10.05 -25.38
CA ALA A 274 -12.82 9.15 -26.32
C ALA A 274 -13.49 7.92 -25.67
N ALA A 275 -13.54 7.84 -24.33
CA ALA A 275 -14.10 6.69 -23.61
C ALA A 275 -15.64 6.62 -23.66
N GLY A 276 -16.32 7.72 -24.02
CA GLY A 276 -17.78 7.77 -24.09
C GLY A 276 -18.49 7.76 -22.73
N LYS A 277 -17.74 7.85 -21.63
CA LYS A 277 -18.23 7.89 -20.24
C LYS A 277 -17.57 9.05 -19.50
N PRO A 278 -18.20 9.63 -18.46
CA PRO A 278 -17.54 10.61 -17.59
C PRO A 278 -16.25 10.03 -17.00
N VAL A 279 -15.16 10.78 -17.13
CA VAL A 279 -13.85 10.39 -16.59
C VAL A 279 -13.34 11.44 -15.61
N VAL A 280 -12.95 10.97 -14.42
CA VAL A 280 -12.21 11.73 -13.43
C VAL A 280 -10.73 11.36 -13.53
N VAL A 281 -9.84 12.34 -13.59
CA VAL A 281 -8.39 12.11 -13.65
C VAL A 281 -7.72 12.76 -12.46
N ASN A 282 -6.94 11.96 -11.72
CA ASN A 282 -6.04 12.44 -10.69
C ASN A 282 -4.61 12.00 -11.02
N PHE A 283 -3.85 12.90 -11.65
CA PHE A 283 -2.40 12.79 -11.72
C PHE A 283 -1.80 13.58 -10.56
N LEU A 284 -1.43 12.87 -9.49
CA LEU A 284 -1.05 13.47 -8.21
C LEU A 284 0.12 14.44 -8.36
N GLY A 285 -0.13 15.73 -8.13
CA GLY A 285 0.89 16.78 -8.25
C GLY A 285 1.15 17.27 -9.67
N ALA A 286 0.39 16.80 -10.67
CA ALA A 286 0.34 17.43 -11.98
C ALA A 286 -0.26 18.84 -11.87
N LYS A 287 0.13 19.74 -12.76
CA LYS A 287 -0.39 21.10 -12.73
C LYS A 287 -1.82 21.12 -13.29
N PRO A 288 -2.68 22.07 -12.86
CA PRO A 288 -4.01 22.24 -13.42
C PRO A 288 -4.01 22.36 -14.95
N GLU A 289 -3.04 23.06 -15.53
CA GLU A 289 -2.89 23.21 -16.98
C GLU A 289 -2.65 21.88 -17.72
N ASP A 290 -1.97 20.92 -17.09
CA ASP A 290 -1.62 19.61 -17.68
C ASP A 290 -2.84 18.68 -17.75
N MET A 291 -3.87 18.93 -16.96
CA MET A 291 -5.10 18.13 -16.89
C MET A 291 -6.34 18.86 -17.42
N ASN A 292 -6.19 20.11 -17.90
CA ASN A 292 -7.29 20.92 -18.39
C ASN A 292 -7.71 20.49 -19.81
N VAL A 293 -8.38 19.34 -19.90
CA VAL A 293 -8.85 18.77 -21.17
C VAL A 293 -10.38 18.76 -21.20
N PRO A 294 -11.03 19.27 -22.27
CA PRO A 294 -12.48 19.23 -22.39
C PRO A 294 -13.04 17.82 -22.26
N GLY A 295 -14.07 17.66 -21.42
CA GLY A 295 -14.73 16.37 -21.18
C GLY A 295 -14.08 15.51 -20.08
N ILE A 296 -12.98 15.98 -19.48
CA ILE A 296 -12.32 15.34 -18.34
C ILE A 296 -12.58 16.17 -17.09
N THR A 297 -12.86 15.50 -15.97
CA THR A 297 -12.97 16.14 -14.65
C THR A 297 -11.63 15.98 -13.91
N PRO A 298 -10.80 17.03 -13.79
CA PRO A 298 -9.56 16.92 -13.03
C PRO A 298 -9.84 16.92 -11.52
N ALA A 299 -9.15 16.05 -10.80
CA ALA A 299 -9.10 16.01 -9.34
C ALA A 299 -7.65 16.14 -8.86
N TYR A 300 -7.44 16.79 -7.71
CA TYR A 300 -6.10 17.11 -7.19
C TYR A 300 -5.77 16.38 -5.89
N THR A 301 -6.74 15.67 -5.32
CA THR A 301 -6.58 14.76 -4.19
C THR A 301 -7.30 13.46 -4.50
N LEU A 302 -6.87 12.36 -3.87
CA LEU A 302 -7.52 11.06 -3.99
C LEU A 302 -8.99 11.14 -3.55
N ALA A 303 -9.25 11.83 -2.44
CA ALA A 303 -10.60 12.01 -1.93
C ALA A 303 -11.51 12.85 -2.84
N ASP A 304 -10.97 13.88 -3.50
CA ASP A 304 -11.72 14.63 -4.52
C ASP A 304 -12.05 13.74 -5.71
N ALA A 305 -11.12 12.89 -6.16
CA ALA A 305 -11.35 11.99 -7.28
C ALA A 305 -12.54 11.05 -7.00
N ALA A 306 -12.60 10.49 -5.78
CA ALA A 306 -13.74 9.69 -5.32
C ALA A 306 -15.04 10.52 -5.25
N GLY A 307 -15.00 11.70 -4.61
CA GLY A 307 -16.18 12.56 -4.46
C GLY A 307 -16.76 13.02 -5.79
N PHE A 308 -15.89 13.36 -6.75
CA PHE A 308 -16.28 13.78 -8.09
C PHE A 308 -16.89 12.62 -8.87
N ALA A 309 -16.33 11.42 -8.76
CA ALA A 309 -16.89 10.24 -9.42
C ALA A 309 -18.31 9.91 -8.93
N VAL A 310 -18.55 10.00 -7.61
CA VAL A 310 -19.88 9.79 -7.01
C VAL A 310 -20.87 10.88 -7.44
N ALA A 311 -20.43 12.14 -7.49
CA ALA A 311 -21.26 13.24 -7.97
C ALA A 311 -21.64 13.07 -9.45
N LEU A 312 -20.69 12.68 -10.31
CA LEU A 312 -20.94 12.42 -11.73
C LEU A 312 -21.90 11.24 -11.93
N LEU A 313 -21.75 10.16 -11.16
CA LEU A 313 -22.63 8.99 -11.23
C LEU A 313 -24.08 9.34 -10.91
N SER A 314 -24.29 10.24 -9.93
CA SER A 314 -25.62 10.66 -9.48
C SER A 314 -26.18 11.87 -10.25
N GLY A 315 -25.43 12.43 -11.19
CA GLY A 315 -25.80 13.69 -11.87
C GLY A 315 -25.82 14.91 -10.95
N ALA A 316 -25.17 14.83 -9.79
CA ALA A 316 -25.11 15.91 -8.80
C ALA A 316 -24.02 16.94 -9.15
N LYS A 317 -24.09 18.11 -8.51
CA LYS A 317 -23.01 19.11 -8.57
C LYS A 317 -21.76 18.55 -7.89
N LEU A 318 -20.58 18.83 -8.47
CA LEU A 318 -19.32 18.46 -7.84
C LEU A 318 -19.20 19.08 -6.44
N PRO A 319 -18.81 18.30 -5.42
CA PRO A 319 -18.60 18.80 -4.07
C PRO A 319 -17.42 19.80 -4.02
N PRO A 320 -17.35 20.64 -2.97
CA PRO A 320 -16.14 21.42 -2.71
C PRO A 320 -14.95 20.48 -2.46
N THR A 321 -13.75 20.96 -2.79
CA THR A 321 -12.53 20.19 -2.56
C THR A 321 -12.28 19.94 -1.08
N VAL A 322 -11.75 18.76 -0.75
CA VAL A 322 -11.25 18.47 0.60
C VAL A 322 -9.90 19.13 0.89
N ALA A 323 -9.31 19.83 -0.09
CA ALA A 323 -8.02 20.51 0.01
C ALA A 323 -8.05 21.76 0.91
N GLU A 324 -9.14 22.01 1.63
CA GLU A 324 -9.38 23.15 2.50
C GLU A 324 -9.80 22.72 3.92
N ILE A 325 -9.39 23.50 4.92
CA ILE A 325 -9.73 23.24 6.31
C ILE A 325 -11.04 23.95 6.64
N ASN A 326 -12.03 23.20 7.10
CA ASN A 326 -13.29 23.77 7.57
C ASN A 326 -13.13 24.45 8.95
N SER A 327 -14.03 25.36 9.29
CA SER A 327 -13.95 26.14 10.54
C SER A 327 -13.97 25.28 11.82
N PRO A 328 -14.79 24.21 11.93
CA PRO A 328 -14.75 23.31 13.10
C PRO A 328 -13.39 22.65 13.33
N ASP A 329 -12.78 22.12 12.26
CA ASP A 329 -11.46 21.48 12.33
C ASP A 329 -10.39 22.50 12.73
N ALA A 330 -10.42 23.71 12.16
CA ALA A 330 -9.48 24.78 12.50
C ALA A 330 -9.52 25.15 13.99
N GLY A 331 -10.72 25.30 14.57
CA GLY A 331 -10.88 25.61 15.99
C GLY A 331 -10.29 24.51 16.88
N ARG A 332 -10.61 23.25 16.58
CA ARG A 332 -10.06 22.09 17.30
C ARG A 332 -8.53 22.04 17.21
N LEU A 333 -7.96 22.18 16.02
CA LEU A 333 -6.50 22.15 15.83
C LEU A 333 -5.79 23.31 16.56
N HIS A 334 -6.44 24.47 16.66
CA HIS A 334 -5.91 25.59 17.42
C HIS A 334 -5.83 25.27 18.93
N ASP A 335 -6.83 24.62 19.50
CA ASP A 335 -6.82 24.20 20.90
C ASP A 335 -5.72 23.16 21.19
N TYR A 336 -5.53 22.18 20.31
CA TYR A 336 -4.40 21.24 20.39
C TYR A 336 -3.05 21.95 20.24
N SER A 337 -2.95 22.93 19.33
CA SER A 337 -1.70 23.67 19.13
C SER A 337 -1.33 24.50 20.36
N ARG A 338 -2.29 25.01 21.13
CA ARG A 338 -2.04 25.80 22.36
C ARG A 338 -1.30 25.02 23.44
N THR A 339 -1.53 23.72 23.55
CA THR A 339 -0.87 22.86 24.56
C THR A 339 0.59 22.55 24.20
N LEU A 340 0.98 22.69 22.93
CA LEU A 340 2.35 22.44 22.49
C LEU A 340 3.32 23.55 22.93
N ARG A 341 4.52 23.14 23.38
CA ARG A 341 5.65 24.04 23.65
C ARG A 341 6.20 24.65 22.34
N PRO A 342 6.71 25.90 22.35
CA PRO A 342 7.22 26.57 21.13
C PRO A 342 8.36 25.83 20.39
N MET A 343 9.10 24.96 21.08
CA MET A 343 10.17 24.17 20.46
C MET A 343 9.64 23.06 19.53
N ARG A 344 8.38 22.64 19.71
CA ARG A 344 7.71 21.67 18.85
C ARG A 344 7.23 22.35 17.58
N ARG A 345 7.98 22.21 16.49
CA ARG A 345 7.78 22.97 15.25
C ARG A 345 7.48 22.10 14.04
N PHE A 346 7.87 20.82 14.08
CA PHE A 346 8.01 20.03 12.88
C PHE A 346 6.89 19.01 12.67
N ILE A 347 6.63 18.73 11.39
CA ILE A 347 5.73 17.66 10.95
C ILE A 347 6.59 16.42 10.75
N ARG A 348 6.20 15.31 11.39
CA ARG A 348 6.83 14.00 11.26
C ARG A 348 5.80 13.00 10.76
N GLY A 349 5.85 12.71 9.47
CA GLY A 349 4.97 11.75 8.81
C GLY A 349 5.62 10.38 8.71
N VAL A 350 4.90 9.34 9.11
CA VAL A 350 5.35 7.95 9.02
C VAL A 350 4.24 7.14 8.35
N PHE A 351 4.44 6.78 7.09
CA PHE A 351 3.40 6.17 6.26
C PHE A 351 3.71 4.71 5.93
N ALA A 352 2.71 3.84 5.98
CA ALA A 352 2.74 2.52 5.38
C ALA A 352 2.40 2.58 3.88
N GLY A 353 1.54 3.52 3.47
CA GLY A 353 1.17 3.72 2.08
C GLY A 353 1.99 4.79 1.38
N GLY A 354 2.79 4.39 0.38
CA GLY A 354 3.64 5.34 -0.35
C GLY A 354 2.90 6.45 -1.09
N THR A 355 1.68 6.17 -1.59
CA THR A 355 0.86 7.23 -2.23
C THR A 355 0.33 8.22 -1.21
N PHE A 356 0.06 7.80 0.03
CA PHE A 356 -0.31 8.70 1.12
C PHE A 356 0.84 9.59 1.55
N CYS A 357 2.06 9.03 1.61
CA CYS A 357 3.28 9.82 1.81
C CYS A 357 3.43 10.86 0.68
N TYR A 358 3.30 10.44 -0.58
CA TYR A 358 3.43 11.29 -1.76
C TYR A 358 2.40 12.44 -1.76
N GLU A 359 1.11 12.15 -1.55
CA GLU A 359 0.05 13.16 -1.47
C GLU A 359 0.27 14.12 -0.29
N SER A 360 0.68 13.61 0.87
CA SER A 360 0.98 14.43 2.05
C SER A 360 2.14 15.38 1.79
N GLN A 361 3.19 14.92 1.11
CA GLN A 361 4.33 15.77 0.70
C GLN A 361 3.88 16.94 -0.19
N LEU A 362 3.01 16.67 -1.17
CA LEU A 362 2.49 17.71 -2.06
C LEU A 362 1.66 18.75 -1.30
N LEU A 363 0.75 18.30 -0.44
CA LEU A 363 -0.16 19.19 0.31
C LEU A 363 0.60 20.01 1.36
N CYS A 364 1.54 19.41 2.09
CA CYS A 364 2.41 20.15 3.01
C CYS A 364 3.21 21.24 2.28
N ARG A 365 3.75 20.91 1.10
CA ARG A 365 4.49 21.88 0.28
C ARG A 365 3.61 23.04 -0.20
N GLN A 366 2.39 22.76 -0.65
CA GLN A 366 1.42 23.78 -1.04
C GLN A 366 1.06 24.73 0.12
N ARG A 367 1.21 24.26 1.37
CA ARG A 367 1.04 25.06 2.59
C ARG A 367 2.32 25.72 3.10
N GLY A 368 3.41 25.66 2.32
CA GLY A 368 4.68 26.32 2.63
C GLY A 368 5.68 25.49 3.43
N PHE A 369 5.42 24.18 3.63
CA PHE A 369 6.29 23.29 4.38
C PHE A 369 7.01 22.31 3.45
N ALA A 370 8.23 22.65 3.05
CA ALA A 370 9.13 21.70 2.39
C ALA A 370 9.59 20.65 3.42
N ALA A 371 9.55 19.38 3.02
CA ALA A 371 9.91 18.25 3.88
C ALA A 371 11.06 17.44 3.29
N SER A 372 11.77 16.74 4.16
CA SER A 372 12.69 15.67 3.77
C SER A 372 11.95 14.35 3.68
N SER A 373 12.31 13.49 2.72
CA SER A 373 11.72 12.15 2.54
C SER A 373 12.74 11.16 1.99
N ASN A 374 12.50 9.86 2.18
CA ASN A 374 13.21 8.81 1.44
C ASN A 374 12.76 8.74 -0.02
N THR A 375 11.50 9.08 -0.30
CA THR A 375 10.91 9.17 -1.65
C THR A 375 10.42 10.60 -1.95
N PRO A 376 11.34 11.58 -2.07
CA PRO A 376 10.97 12.99 -2.15
C PRO A 376 10.21 13.33 -3.44
N VAL A 377 9.11 14.06 -3.30
CA VAL A 377 8.48 14.74 -4.44
C VAL A 377 9.38 15.87 -4.97
N ALA A 378 9.12 16.35 -6.19
CA ALA A 378 9.87 17.47 -6.74
C ALA A 378 9.89 18.68 -5.78
N SER A 379 11.08 19.24 -5.56
CA SER A 379 11.38 20.36 -4.63
C SER A 379 11.39 20.02 -3.12
N ASN A 380 11.17 18.76 -2.75
CA ASN A 380 11.50 18.26 -1.41
C ASN A 380 12.95 17.72 -1.39
N SER A 381 13.51 17.58 -0.19
CA SER A 381 14.87 17.08 0.00
C SER A 381 14.90 15.58 0.22
N LYS A 382 15.93 14.90 -0.28
CA LYS A 382 16.21 13.52 0.13
C LYS A 382 16.72 13.52 1.57
N LEU A 383 16.28 12.57 2.39
CA LEU A 383 16.83 12.36 3.72
C LEU A 383 18.30 11.92 3.64
N GLU A 384 19.14 12.50 4.50
CA GLU A 384 20.54 12.08 4.64
C GLU A 384 20.64 10.70 5.32
N ASP A 385 19.83 10.49 6.36
CA ASP A 385 19.64 9.21 7.02
C ASP A 385 18.14 8.88 7.05
N ILE A 386 17.76 7.80 6.39
CA ILE A 386 16.36 7.36 6.31
C ILE A 386 15.77 7.02 7.69
N TRP A 387 16.60 6.72 8.70
CA TRP A 387 16.19 6.38 10.06
C TRP A 387 16.02 7.58 10.98
N HIS A 388 16.54 8.74 10.62
CA HIS A 388 16.51 9.94 11.47
C HIS A 388 15.81 11.11 10.78
N SER A 389 14.85 11.70 11.49
CA SER A 389 14.09 12.85 10.99
C SER A 389 14.80 14.18 11.25
N THR A 390 14.75 15.08 10.27
CA THR A 390 15.31 16.44 10.36
C THR A 390 14.35 17.46 9.74
N GLY A 391 14.11 18.61 10.39
CA GLY A 391 13.23 19.66 9.84
C GLY A 391 11.77 19.18 9.73
N HIS A 392 11.04 19.43 8.65
CA HIS A 392 9.83 18.63 8.38
C HIS A 392 10.25 17.32 7.70
N THR A 393 9.65 16.19 8.06
CA THR A 393 10.02 14.88 7.52
C THR A 393 8.78 14.05 7.25
N LEU A 394 8.69 13.42 6.08
CA LEU A 394 7.61 12.51 5.70
C LEU A 394 8.23 11.25 5.10
N VAL A 395 8.08 10.10 5.76
CA VAL A 395 8.75 8.85 5.40
C VAL A 395 7.73 7.85 4.86
N ASP A 396 8.05 7.26 3.71
CA ASP A 396 7.38 6.09 3.18
C ASP A 396 8.07 4.82 3.70
N MET A 397 7.50 4.19 4.72
CA MET A 397 8.01 2.95 5.30
C MET A 397 7.71 1.71 4.43
N GLY A 398 6.88 1.87 3.38
CA GLY A 398 6.58 0.81 2.43
C GLY A 398 7.62 0.64 1.32
N ASP A 399 8.50 1.62 1.17
CA ASP A 399 9.58 1.62 0.19
C ASP A 399 10.63 0.53 0.46
N ASP A 400 11.29 0.06 -0.60
CA ASP A 400 12.30 -0.99 -0.58
C ASP A 400 13.42 -0.74 0.42
N ASP A 401 13.76 0.52 0.70
CA ASP A 401 14.76 0.89 1.68
C ASP A 401 14.43 0.34 3.10
N PHE A 402 13.15 0.09 3.41
CA PHE A 402 12.69 -0.44 4.70
C PHE A 402 12.21 -1.90 4.66
N THR A 403 11.85 -2.40 3.47
CA THR A 403 11.19 -3.70 3.30
C THR A 403 12.11 -4.81 2.78
N ARG A 404 13.36 -4.51 2.42
CA ARG A 404 14.35 -5.54 2.05
C ARG A 404 14.56 -6.56 3.18
N GLY A 405 14.23 -7.83 2.92
CA GLY A 405 14.33 -8.93 3.87
C GLY A 405 13.36 -8.85 5.05
N ARG A 406 12.35 -7.96 4.99
CA ARG A 406 11.37 -7.72 6.05
C ARG A 406 9.94 -7.63 5.48
N PRO A 407 8.91 -7.98 6.24
CA PRO A 407 7.54 -7.76 5.79
C PRO A 407 7.23 -6.27 5.56
N HIS A 408 6.40 -5.97 4.55
CA HIS A 408 5.88 -4.62 4.31
C HIS A 408 5.11 -4.12 5.56
N PRO A 409 5.16 -2.81 5.91
CA PRO A 409 4.53 -2.27 7.13
C PRO A 409 3.01 -2.45 7.21
N MET A 410 2.34 -2.68 6.08
CA MET A 410 0.92 -3.04 6.05
C MET A 410 0.67 -4.45 6.59
N ILE A 411 1.60 -5.40 6.39
CA ILE A 411 1.53 -6.76 6.94
C ILE A 411 1.98 -6.75 8.39
N ASP A 412 3.15 -6.14 8.64
CA ASP A 412 3.75 -6.07 9.97
C ASP A 412 4.11 -4.63 10.38
N PRO A 413 3.30 -4.00 11.25
CA PRO A 413 3.48 -2.58 11.57
C PRO A 413 4.63 -2.31 12.55
N THR A 414 5.34 -3.31 13.06
CA THR A 414 6.33 -3.14 14.15
C THR A 414 7.38 -2.07 13.85
N LEU A 415 8.01 -2.09 12.68
CA LEU A 415 9.02 -1.08 12.33
C LEU A 415 8.44 0.33 12.21
N ARG A 416 7.24 0.44 11.64
CA ARG A 416 6.50 1.71 11.53
C ARG A 416 6.15 2.23 12.93
N ASN A 417 5.69 1.37 13.82
CA ASN A 417 5.32 1.71 15.20
C ASN A 417 6.54 2.19 16.00
N GLN A 418 7.70 1.55 15.82
CA GLN A 418 8.98 2.01 16.39
C GLN A 418 9.37 3.39 15.86
N ARG A 419 9.22 3.64 14.56
CA ARG A 419 9.48 4.96 13.97
C ARG A 419 8.52 6.01 14.54
N ILE A 420 7.22 5.73 14.62
CA ILE A 420 6.24 6.62 15.24
C ILE A 420 6.61 6.95 16.71
N LEU A 421 7.04 5.96 17.48
CA LEU A 421 7.49 6.17 18.86
C LEU A 421 8.73 7.08 18.93
N ALA A 422 9.68 6.93 18.00
CA ALA A 422 10.84 7.83 17.93
C ALA A 422 10.40 9.28 17.67
N GLU A 423 9.47 9.50 16.74
CA GLU A 423 8.94 10.84 16.44
C GLU A 423 8.13 11.43 17.60
N LEU A 424 7.41 10.58 18.34
CA LEU A 424 6.65 10.96 19.52
C LEU A 424 7.56 11.50 20.64
N ASN A 425 8.75 10.91 20.76
CA ASN A 425 9.76 11.26 21.76
C ASN A 425 10.68 12.44 21.34
N ASP A 426 10.71 12.81 20.06
CA ASP A 426 11.45 13.98 19.60
C ASP A 426 10.79 15.28 20.13
N PRO A 427 11.52 16.10 20.91
CA PRO A 427 10.97 17.31 21.51
C PRO A 427 10.76 18.46 20.50
N GLN A 428 11.23 18.31 19.25
CA GLN A 428 10.96 19.26 18.16
C GLN A 428 9.71 18.90 17.33
N THR A 429 9.14 17.71 17.54
CA THR A 429 7.95 17.27 16.81
C THR A 429 6.71 18.00 17.31
N ALA A 430 6.04 18.71 16.41
CA ALA A 430 4.72 19.30 16.63
C ALA A 430 3.59 18.33 16.30
N VAL A 431 3.76 17.59 15.22
CA VAL A 431 2.76 16.66 14.68
C VAL A 431 3.41 15.35 14.33
N VAL A 432 2.82 14.26 14.79
CA VAL A 432 3.07 12.92 14.23
C VAL A 432 1.89 12.56 13.35
N LEU A 433 2.14 12.41 12.05
CA LEU A 433 1.16 12.08 11.02
C LEU A 433 1.38 10.65 10.55
N PHE A 434 0.34 9.81 10.52
CA PHE A 434 0.49 8.41 10.09
C PHE A 434 -0.82 7.85 9.53
N ASP A 435 -0.73 6.77 8.76
CA ASP A 435 -1.87 6.08 8.15
C ASP A 435 -2.08 4.68 8.74
N LEU A 436 -3.32 4.21 8.70
CA LEU A 436 -3.68 2.80 8.86
C LEU A 436 -4.40 2.34 7.59
N VAL A 437 -3.80 1.37 6.91
CA VAL A 437 -4.38 0.75 5.72
C VAL A 437 -4.94 -0.62 6.09
N LEU A 438 -6.24 -0.81 5.90
CA LEU A 438 -6.97 -2.02 6.24
C LEU A 438 -7.19 -2.89 4.98
N GLY A 439 -7.94 -3.99 5.15
CA GLY A 439 -8.30 -4.91 4.07
C GLY A 439 -7.54 -6.22 4.11
N TYR A 440 -7.72 -7.05 3.08
CA TYR A 440 -6.98 -8.29 2.91
C TYR A 440 -5.48 -8.03 2.75
N GLY A 441 -4.67 -9.00 3.19
CA GLY A 441 -3.21 -8.89 3.18
C GLY A 441 -2.63 -7.99 4.28
N ALA A 442 -3.38 -7.02 4.80
CA ALA A 442 -2.93 -6.16 5.90
C ALA A 442 -2.99 -6.89 7.26
N SER A 443 -2.32 -6.32 8.26
CA SER A 443 -2.35 -6.79 9.65
C SER A 443 -3.79 -6.88 10.17
N THR A 444 -4.07 -7.90 10.98
CA THR A 444 -5.41 -8.10 11.56
C THR A 444 -5.75 -7.10 12.66
N GLU A 445 -4.73 -6.62 13.40
CA GLU A 445 -4.88 -5.65 14.48
C GLU A 445 -3.83 -4.51 14.33
N PRO A 446 -3.93 -3.68 13.26
CA PRO A 446 -2.88 -2.75 12.85
C PRO A 446 -2.63 -1.60 13.83
N ALA A 447 -3.62 -1.29 14.68
CA ALA A 447 -3.53 -0.23 15.69
C ALA A 447 -3.02 -0.72 17.05
N ARG A 448 -3.17 -2.01 17.39
CA ARG A 448 -3.06 -2.50 18.77
C ARG A 448 -1.74 -2.14 19.45
N GLU A 449 -0.62 -2.59 18.89
CA GLU A 449 0.72 -2.33 19.44
C GLU A 449 1.02 -0.82 19.47
N LEU A 450 0.61 -0.07 18.45
CA LEU A 450 0.80 1.37 18.39
C LEU A 450 0.06 2.10 19.54
N LEU A 451 -1.16 1.66 19.87
CA LEU A 451 -1.95 2.24 20.95
C LEU A 451 -1.30 2.00 22.31
N GLU A 452 -0.76 0.80 22.54
CA GLU A 452 0.01 0.48 23.74
C GLU A 452 1.22 1.45 23.85
N LEU A 453 1.96 1.67 22.76
CA LEU A 453 3.09 2.62 22.75
C LEU A 453 2.68 4.06 23.04
N ILE A 454 1.56 4.52 22.46
CA ILE A 454 1.01 5.87 22.69
C ILE A 454 0.61 6.04 24.16
N GLU A 455 -0.06 5.05 24.75
CA GLU A 455 -0.46 5.09 26.15
C GLU A 455 0.75 5.17 27.08
N HIS A 456 1.78 4.34 26.85
CA HIS A 456 3.02 4.38 27.61
C HIS A 456 3.69 5.76 27.52
N ALA A 457 3.79 6.34 26.33
CA ALA A 457 4.36 7.68 26.15
C ALA A 457 3.55 8.77 26.87
N ARG A 458 2.21 8.68 26.86
CA ARG A 458 1.32 9.59 27.61
C ARG A 458 1.55 9.54 29.11
N LEU A 459 1.69 8.33 29.67
CA LEU A 459 1.97 8.14 31.09
C LEU A 459 3.33 8.72 31.48
N GLN A 460 4.36 8.57 30.63
CA GLN A 460 5.69 9.12 30.87
C GLN A 460 5.73 10.67 30.77
N ALA A 461 4.96 11.25 29.85
CA ALA A 461 4.94 12.71 29.64
C ALA A 461 4.12 13.50 30.68
N ALA A 462 3.60 12.83 31.74
CA ALA A 462 2.68 13.41 32.73
C ALA A 462 1.50 14.20 32.11
N GLY A 463 1.11 13.85 30.88
CA GLY A 463 -0.04 14.39 30.18
C GLY A 463 0.08 15.79 29.58
N GLN A 464 1.25 16.46 29.56
CA GLN A 464 1.31 17.89 29.19
C GLN A 464 2.22 18.26 28.01
N ASP A 465 3.01 17.34 27.45
CA ASP A 465 3.88 17.70 26.32
C ASP A 465 4.10 16.54 25.34
N LEU A 466 3.07 16.23 24.55
CA LEU A 466 3.19 15.35 23.41
C LEU A 466 2.83 16.08 22.13
N PRO A 467 3.41 15.69 20.99
CA PRO A 467 2.98 16.17 19.69
C PRO A 467 1.50 15.81 19.43
N VAL A 468 0.87 16.58 18.55
CA VAL A 468 -0.46 16.27 18.06
C VAL A 468 -0.38 15.02 17.18
N LEU A 469 -1.11 13.97 17.56
CA LEU A 469 -1.23 12.76 16.77
C LEU A 469 -2.36 12.92 15.76
N ILE A 470 -2.05 12.78 14.47
CA ILE A 470 -3.02 12.86 13.38
C ILE A 470 -2.93 11.59 12.55
N SER A 471 -4.08 10.99 12.25
CA SER A 471 -4.13 9.77 11.46
C SER A 471 -5.24 9.76 10.43
N HIS A 472 -5.06 8.96 9.38
CA HIS A 472 -6.09 8.55 8.45
C HIS A 472 -6.23 7.03 8.45
N VAL A 473 -7.46 6.54 8.40
CA VAL A 473 -7.78 5.10 8.30
C VAL A 473 -8.42 4.82 6.94
N CYS A 474 -7.65 4.22 6.04
CA CYS A 474 -8.09 3.75 4.73
C CYS A 474 -8.66 2.33 4.85
N GLY A 475 -9.98 2.21 4.68
CA GLY A 475 -10.70 0.94 4.75
C GLY A 475 -12.21 1.11 4.68
N THR A 476 -12.93 0.01 4.87
CA THR A 476 -14.40 -0.03 4.93
C THR A 476 -14.91 -0.72 6.19
N GLU A 477 -16.22 -0.67 6.42
CA GLU A 477 -16.87 -1.43 7.50
C GLU A 477 -16.90 -2.94 7.24
N ALA A 478 -16.75 -3.36 5.97
CA ALA A 478 -16.77 -4.76 5.58
C ALA A 478 -15.38 -5.42 5.58
N ASP A 479 -14.31 -4.62 5.77
CA ASP A 479 -12.97 -5.15 5.93
C ASP A 479 -12.85 -6.02 7.20
N PRO A 480 -11.95 -7.03 7.23
CA PRO A 480 -11.75 -7.89 8.39
C PRO A 480 -11.47 -7.14 9.70
N GLN A 481 -10.78 -6.00 9.60
CA GLN A 481 -10.38 -5.18 10.74
C GLN A 481 -11.50 -4.24 11.25
N VAL A 482 -12.56 -4.05 10.46
CA VAL A 482 -13.69 -3.13 10.67
C VAL A 482 -13.24 -1.68 10.90
N ARG A 483 -13.42 -0.82 9.90
CA ARG A 483 -12.90 0.56 9.96
C ARG A 483 -13.37 1.35 11.17
N SER A 484 -14.66 1.35 11.49
CA SER A 484 -15.20 2.10 12.65
C SER A 484 -14.50 1.73 13.96
N ARG A 485 -14.30 0.43 14.21
CA ARG A 485 -13.55 -0.07 15.38
C ARG A 485 -12.15 0.54 15.46
N GLN A 486 -11.39 0.53 14.37
CA GLN A 486 -10.03 1.10 14.34
C GLN A 486 -10.04 2.62 14.57
N VAL A 487 -11.00 3.34 13.96
CA VAL A 487 -11.17 4.79 14.12
C VAL A 487 -11.51 5.15 15.57
N ASP A 488 -12.43 4.43 16.19
CA ASP A 488 -12.89 4.71 17.55
C ASP A 488 -11.78 4.45 18.57
N THR A 489 -11.04 3.33 18.44
CA THR A 489 -9.91 3.04 19.35
C THR A 489 -8.78 4.09 19.22
N LEU A 490 -8.49 4.58 18.00
CA LEU A 490 -7.53 5.68 17.82
C LEU A 490 -8.00 6.97 18.49
N ARG A 491 -9.29 7.31 18.37
CA ARG A 491 -9.88 8.51 18.99
C ARG A 491 -9.85 8.42 20.51
N GLU A 492 -10.16 7.27 21.09
CA GLU A 492 -10.07 7.00 22.53
C GLU A 492 -8.64 7.20 23.05
N ALA A 493 -7.64 6.82 22.26
CA ALA A 493 -6.22 7.07 22.57
C ALA A 493 -5.77 8.54 22.37
N GLY A 494 -6.66 9.44 21.93
CA GLY A 494 -6.39 10.86 21.73
C GLY A 494 -5.83 11.23 20.35
N VAL A 495 -5.93 10.34 19.37
CA VAL A 495 -5.51 10.61 17.98
C VAL A 495 -6.60 11.37 17.23
N LEU A 496 -6.20 12.41 16.50
CA LEU A 496 -7.09 13.12 15.56
C LEU A 496 -7.23 12.29 14.28
N VAL A 497 -8.35 11.59 14.13
CA VAL A 497 -8.61 10.79 12.92
C VAL A 497 -9.35 11.62 11.88
N ALA A 498 -8.68 11.91 10.76
CA ALA A 498 -9.22 12.61 9.61
C ALA A 498 -10.11 11.71 8.74
N GLY A 499 -10.94 12.32 7.89
CA GLY A 499 -11.83 11.59 6.98
C GLY A 499 -11.15 11.04 5.72
N CYS A 500 -9.99 11.59 5.36
CA CYS A 500 -9.14 11.15 4.24
C CYS A 500 -7.69 11.58 4.48
N ASN A 501 -6.75 11.01 3.72
CA ASN A 501 -5.33 11.35 3.82
C ASN A 501 -5.05 12.84 3.55
N ALA A 502 -5.68 13.41 2.53
CA ALA A 502 -5.52 14.83 2.20
C ALA A 502 -5.89 15.76 3.36
N GLN A 503 -7.00 15.47 4.05
CA GLN A 503 -7.42 16.23 5.22
C GLN A 503 -6.42 16.08 6.38
N ALA A 504 -5.87 14.88 6.60
CA ALA A 504 -4.85 14.64 7.62
C ALA A 504 -3.59 15.48 7.38
N ALA A 505 -3.09 15.53 6.15
CA ALA A 505 -1.94 16.34 5.76
C ALA A 505 -2.17 17.84 5.93
N LEU A 506 -3.39 18.31 5.64
CA LEU A 506 -3.77 19.71 5.86
C LEU A 506 -3.86 20.07 7.32
N TRP A 507 -4.45 19.20 8.14
CA TRP A 507 -4.48 19.38 9.59
C TRP A 507 -3.07 19.47 10.17
N ALA A 508 -2.15 18.59 9.72
CA ALA A 508 -0.75 18.63 10.12
C ALA A 508 -0.07 19.95 9.73
N SER A 509 -0.27 20.40 8.50
CA SER A 509 0.26 21.68 8.00
C SER A 509 -0.27 22.86 8.80
N HIS A 510 -1.54 22.84 9.19
CA HIS A 510 -2.15 23.91 9.97
C HIS A 510 -1.59 23.99 11.39
N VAL A 511 -1.41 22.86 12.07
CA VAL A 511 -0.76 22.83 13.38
C VAL A 511 0.67 23.36 13.28
N ALA A 512 1.44 22.96 12.27
CA ALA A 512 2.78 23.49 12.04
C ALA A 512 2.80 25.00 11.79
N HIS A 513 1.82 25.52 11.04
CA HIS A 513 1.65 26.96 10.82
C HIS A 513 1.40 27.72 12.12
N LEU A 514 0.50 27.20 12.97
CA LEU A 514 0.23 27.79 14.27
C LEU A 514 1.46 27.77 15.20
N GLN A 515 2.28 26.71 15.16
CA GLN A 515 3.53 26.66 15.92
C GLN A 515 4.59 27.62 15.38
N ALA A 516 4.65 27.82 14.05
CA ALA A 516 5.58 28.78 13.45
C ALA A 516 5.25 30.25 13.79
N GLN A 517 4.03 30.53 14.27
CA GLN A 517 3.60 31.84 14.73
C GLN A 517 3.89 32.10 16.22
N LYS A 518 4.22 31.06 17.00
CA LYS A 518 4.66 31.18 18.39
C LYS A 518 6.15 31.52 18.43
#